data_AF-A0A497GA73-F1
#
_entry.id   AF-A0A497GA73-F1
#
_cell.length_a   1.000
_cell.length_b   1.000
_cell.length_c   1.000
_cell.angle_alpha   90.00
_cell.angle_beta   90.00
_cell.angle_gamma   90.00
#
_symmetry.space_group_name_H-M   'P 1'
#
loop_
_entity.id
_entity.type
_entity.pdbx_description
1 polymer ?
#
loop_
_entity_poly.entity_id
_entity_poly.type
_entity_poly.pdbx_seq_one_letter_code
_entity_poly.pdbx_strand_id
1 'polypeptide(L)'
;YYLLFYDALPREPRCFGSGWMGMALSRDLRRWIDLTPKSPLWRGGGIDLTFRYVDVVVEEGNYLLYAEEETTKAGRKDLVAYYAI
;
A
#
# COMPACT_ATOMS: atom_id res chain seq x y z
N TYR A 1 0.30 -11.77 15.55
CA TYR A 1 1.32 -11.30 14.61
C TYR A 1 1.00 -9.85 14.29
N TYR A 2 2.03 -9.04 14.06
CA TYR A 2 1.92 -7.67 13.60
C TYR A 2 2.16 -7.64 12.10
N LEU A 3 1.28 -6.95 11.38
CA LEU A 3 1.41 -6.71 9.95
C LEU A 3 1.71 -5.23 9.76
N LEU A 4 2.72 -4.93 8.96
CA LEU A 4 3.08 -3.57 8.56
C LEU A 4 2.83 -3.43 7.07
N PHE A 5 2.05 -2.42 6.70
CA PHE A 5 2.01 -1.91 5.33
C PHE A 5 2.91 -0.69 5.23
N TYR A 6 3.62 -0.54 4.12
CA TYR A 6 4.54 0.57 3.91
C TYR A 6 4.73 0.87 2.42
N ASP A 7 5.27 2.04 2.12
CA ASP A 7 5.62 2.42 0.75
C ASP A 7 6.92 1.72 0.34
N ALA A 8 6.82 0.61 -0.39
CA ALA A 8 8.00 -0.11 -0.88
C ALA A 8 8.51 0.54 -2.17
N LEU A 9 9.71 1.11 -2.12
CA LEU A 9 10.32 1.72 -3.30
C LEU A 9 11.04 0.64 -4.14
N PRO A 10 10.85 0.62 -5.47
CA PRO A 10 11.70 -0.18 -6.34
C PRO A 10 13.14 0.33 -6.25
N ARG A 11 14.10 -0.55 -6.55
CA ARG A 11 15.53 -0.21 -6.53
C ARG A 11 15.89 1.00 -7.40
N GLU A 12 15.15 1.19 -8.50
CA GLU A 12 15.27 2.32 -9.41
C GLU A 12 13.89 2.97 -9.60
N PRO A 13 13.53 3.95 -8.75
CA PRO A 13 12.26 4.64 -8.87
C PRO A 13 12.26 5.54 -10.12
N ARG A 14 11.20 5.43 -10.94
CA ARG A 14 11.03 6.25 -12.14
C ARG A 14 10.65 7.70 -11.81
N CYS A 15 10.03 7.91 -10.66
CA CYS A 15 9.68 9.21 -10.11
C CYS A 15 9.59 9.15 -8.58
N PHE A 16 9.64 10.31 -7.92
CA PHE A 16 9.42 10.39 -6.47
C PHE A 16 8.04 9.80 -6.11
N GLY A 17 8.04 8.85 -5.18
CA GLY A 17 6.83 8.13 -4.77
C GLY A 17 6.40 7.00 -5.71
N SER A 18 7.16 6.61 -6.75
CA SER A 18 6.82 5.39 -7.50
C SER A 18 7.08 4.14 -6.64
N GLY A 19 6.07 3.67 -5.90
CA GLY A 19 6.19 2.61 -4.91
C GLY A 19 5.07 1.56 -4.98
N TRP A 20 5.29 0.42 -4.37
CA TRP A 20 4.35 -0.69 -4.33
C TRP A 20 3.87 -0.76 -2.89
N MET A 21 2.65 -1.24 -2.66
CA MET A 21 2.26 -1.55 -1.28
C MET A 21 3.16 -2.68 -0.76
N GLY A 22 4.10 -2.31 0.11
CA GLY A 22 4.97 -3.21 0.84
C GLY A 22 4.23 -3.86 1.99
N MET A 23 4.68 -5.04 2.36
CA MET A 23 4.08 -5.78 3.47
C MET A 23 5.17 -6.52 4.25
N ALA A 24 5.16 -6.40 5.57
CA ALA A 24 6.06 -7.15 6.43
C ALA A 24 5.33 -7.72 7.64
N LEU A 25 5.75 -8.91 8.09
CA LEU A 25 5.18 -9.60 9.24
C LEU A 25 6.19 -9.67 10.38
N SER A 26 5.72 -9.42 11.60
CA SER A 26 6.50 -9.62 12.82
C SER A 26 5.72 -10.39 13.88
N ARG A 27 6.43 -11.16 14.70
CA ARG A 27 5.87 -11.75 15.92
C ARG A 27 6.12 -10.88 17.16
N ASP A 28 7.15 -10.05 17.13
CA ASP A 28 7.75 -9.40 18.31
C ASP A 28 8.07 -7.91 18.13
N LEU A 29 7.74 -7.33 16.97
CA LEU A 29 8.08 -5.97 16.54
C LEU A 29 9.59 -5.68 16.40
N ARG A 30 10.46 -6.68 16.62
CA ARG A 30 11.92 -6.54 16.54
C ARG A 30 12.46 -7.12 15.24
N ARG A 31 11.92 -8.26 14.81
CA ARG A 31 12.28 -8.93 13.56
C ARG A 31 11.11 -8.88 12.60
N TRP A 32 11.40 -8.45 11.39
CA TRP A 32 10.41 -8.31 10.32
C TRP A 32 10.79 -9.23 9.17
N ILE A 33 9.82 -10.02 8.72
CA ILE A 33 9.91 -10.82 7.51
C ILE A 33 9.25 -9.99 6.41
N ASP A 34 10.04 -9.56 5.43
CA ASP A 34 9.54 -8.88 4.25
C ASP A 34 8.73 -9.86 3.39
N LEU A 35 7.46 -9.54 3.17
CA LEU A 35 6.51 -10.27 2.33
C LEU A 35 6.13 -9.45 1.09
N THR A 36 6.86 -8.39 0.80
CA THR A 36 6.60 -7.50 -0.32
C THR A 36 6.64 -8.29 -1.62
N PRO A 37 5.55 -8.31 -2.38
CA PRO A 37 5.47 -9.06 -3.62
C PRO A 37 6.37 -8.41 -4.68
N LYS A 38 6.92 -9.23 -5.59
CA LYS A 38 7.66 -8.73 -6.76
C LYS A 38 6.78 -7.95 -7.75
N SER A 39 5.46 -8.11 -7.61
CA SER A 39 4.38 -7.58 -8.49
C SER A 39 3.36 -6.83 -7.61
N PRO A 40 2.65 -5.76 -8.01
CA PRO A 40 1.69 -5.14 -7.09
C PRO A 40 0.52 -6.12 -6.92
N LEU A 41 0.19 -6.50 -5.68
CA LEU A 41 -0.96 -7.38 -5.40
C LEU A 41 -2.27 -6.70 -5.80
N TRP A 42 -2.35 -5.40 -5.58
CA TRP A 42 -3.42 -4.52 -6.01
C TRP A 42 -2.86 -3.45 -6.94
N ARG A 43 -3.72 -2.84 -7.76
CA ARG A 43 -3.36 -1.79 -8.73
C ARG A 43 -4.44 -0.74 -8.76
N GLY A 44 -4.06 0.53 -8.75
CA GLY A 44 -4.98 1.63 -9.02
C GLY A 44 -5.48 1.65 -10.47
N GLY A 45 -6.55 2.42 -10.70
CA GLY A 45 -7.22 2.53 -11.99
C GLY A 45 -6.51 3.43 -13.02
N GLY A 46 -5.43 4.11 -12.62
CA GLY A 46 -4.65 5.02 -13.44
C GLY A 46 -3.53 4.37 -14.24
N ILE A 47 -2.61 5.22 -14.72
CA ILE A 47 -1.42 4.79 -15.48
C ILE A 47 -0.33 4.37 -14.50
N ASP A 48 -0.23 5.09 -13.39
CA ASP A 48 0.62 4.75 -12.28
C ASP A 48 -0.05 3.70 -11.39
N LEU A 49 0.50 2.48 -11.39
CA LEU A 49 -0.06 1.33 -10.67
C LEU A 49 0.40 1.29 -9.19
N THR A 50 1.02 2.37 -8.73
CA THR A 50 1.63 2.49 -7.40
C THR A 50 0.62 2.90 -6.34
N PHE A 51 0.86 2.45 -5.11
CA PHE A 51 0.16 2.90 -3.91
C PHE A 51 1.11 3.74 -3.06
N ARG A 52 0.58 4.76 -2.39
CA ARG A 52 1.34 5.65 -1.52
C ARG A 52 0.56 5.94 -0.24
N TYR A 53 1.28 6.36 0.79
CA TYR A 53 0.69 6.89 2.02
C TYR A 53 -0.34 5.91 2.62
N VAL A 54 0.06 4.63 2.69
CA VAL A 54 -0.79 3.56 3.17
C VAL A 54 -0.99 3.67 4.68
N ASP A 55 -2.24 3.66 5.12
CA ASP A 55 -2.62 3.66 6.54
C ASP A 55 -3.72 2.64 6.83
N VAL A 56 -3.76 2.12 8.05
CA VAL A 56 -4.79 1.17 8.50
C VAL A 56 -5.44 1.68 9.77
N VAL A 57 -6.73 1.94 9.68
CA VAL A 57 -7.57 2.28 10.83
C VAL A 57 -8.37 1.05 11.23
N VAL A 58 -8.48 0.82 12.53
CA VAL A 58 -9.34 -0.23 13.09
C VAL A 58 -10.52 0.44 13.78
N GLU A 59 -11.72 0.27 13.25
CA GLU A 59 -12.95 0.84 13.77
C GLU A 59 -14.00 -0.25 13.97
N GLU A 60 -14.50 -0.38 15.20
CA GLU A 60 -15.53 -1.38 15.57
C GLU A 60 -15.18 -2.84 15.17
N GLY A 61 -13.88 -3.17 15.14
CA GLY A 61 -13.40 -4.50 14.74
C GLY A 61 -13.23 -4.69 13.23
N ASN A 62 -13.52 -3.66 12.43
CA ASN A 62 -13.27 -3.62 10.99
C ASN A 62 -11.93 -2.97 10.68
N TYR A 63 -11.27 -3.45 9.64
CA TYR A 63 -10.04 -2.86 9.11
C TYR A 63 -10.37 -1.98 7.90
N LEU A 64 -10.00 -0.71 7.98
CA LEU A 64 -10.10 0.26 6.89
C LEU A 64 -8.68 0.59 6.43
N LEU A 65 -8.37 0.22 5.19
CA LEU A 65 -7.09 0.52 4.55
C LEU A 65 -7.25 1.80 3.72
N TYR A 66 -6.52 2.84 4.07
CA TYR A 66 -6.42 4.06 3.27
C TYR A 66 -5.15 4.01 2.43
N ALA A 67 -5.24 4.43 1.18
CA ALA A 67 -4.08 4.63 0.33
C ALA A 67 -4.34 5.73 -0.71
N GLU A 68 -3.31 6.48 -1.06
CA GLU A 68 -3.34 7.31 -2.26
C GLU A 68 -3.04 6.42 -3.47
N GLU A 69 -3.94 6.46 -4.46
CA GLU A 69 -3.74 5.82 -5.76
C GLU A 69 -4.19 6.74 -6.91
N GLU A 70 -3.72 6.45 -8.13
CA GLU A 70 -4.33 7.04 -9.31
C GLU A 70 -5.66 6.35 -9.63
N THR A 71 -6.75 7.11 -9.63
CA THR A 71 -8.12 6.61 -9.85
C THR A 71 -8.59 6.80 -11.29
N THR A 72 -7.83 7.53 -12.12
CA THR A 72 -8.20 7.83 -13.50
C THR A 72 -7.02 7.72 -14.45
N LYS A 73 -7.31 7.47 -15.74
CA LYS A 73 -6.32 7.50 -16.83
C LYS A 73 -5.65 8.86 -17.04
N ALA A 74 -6.20 9.94 -16.47
CA ALA A 74 -5.63 11.27 -16.52
C ALA A 74 -4.62 11.54 -15.38
N GLY A 75 -4.36 10.56 -14.52
CA GLY A 75 -3.40 10.68 -13.41
C GLY A 75 -3.95 11.43 -12.19
N ARG A 76 -5.28 11.55 -12.06
CA ARG A 76 -5.89 12.06 -10.82
C ARG A 76 -5.55 11.10 -9.67
N LYS A 77 -5.00 11.66 -8.60
CA LYS A 77 -4.70 10.96 -7.36
C LYS A 77 -5.77 11.26 -6.33
N ASP A 78 -6.34 10.24 -5.72
CA ASP A 78 -7.32 10.36 -4.65
C ASP A 78 -6.91 9.48 -3.47
N LEU A 79 -7.37 9.86 -2.27
CA LEU A 79 -7.34 8.98 -1.10
C LEU A 79 -8.49 7.99 -1.22
N VAL A 80 -8.17 6.70 -1.28
CA VAL A 80 -9.13 5.60 -1.41
C VAL A 80 -9.16 4.80 -0.12
N ALA A 81 -10.36 4.44 0.33
CA ALA A 81 -10.59 3.59 1.49
C ALA A 81 -11.08 2.21 1.03
N TYR A 82 -10.34 1.16 1.39
CA TYR A 82 -10.73 -0.23 1.18
C TYR A 82 -11.22 -0.83 2.49
N TYR A 83 -12.36 -1.49 2.44
CA TYR A 83 -12.95 -2.20 3.57
C TYR A 83 -13.68 -3.45 3.05
N ALA A 84 -13.76 -4.47 3.89
CA ALA A 84 -14.60 -5.64 3.63
C ALA A 84 -16.03 -5.34 4.12
N ILE A 85 -17.03 -5.79 3.35
CA ILE A 85 -18.46 -5.75 3.72
C ILE A 85 -18.84 -7.08 4.37
#